data_AF-A0A1Q7D145-F1
#
_entry.id   AF-A0A1Q7D145-F1
#
_cell.length_a   1.000
_cell.length_b   1.000
_cell.length_c   1.000
_cell.angle_alpha   90.00
_cell.angle_beta   90.00
_cell.angle_gamma   90.00
#
_symmetry.space_group_name_H-M   'P 1'
#
loop_
_entity.id
_entity.type
_entity.pdbx_description
1 polymer ?
#
loop_
_entity_poly.entity_id
_entity_poly.type
_entity_poly.pdbx_seq_one_letter_code
_entity_poly.pdbx_strand_id
1 'polypeptide(L)'
;MAVDSGPGPLYVVVFRRAWALDAKPDMTDIVADEIALVAPTMDALIWHGRWPLVGNLAPELDRVPFPAYRITVGAADRWFVETFDHARRRLPNPGELEKLTNPTSFAPIRLQKAIRAINGLEPWDPTWDELTYASVLARCIVV
;
A
#
# COMPACT_ATOMS: atom_id res chain seq x y z
N MET A 1 20.75 -14.19 14.94
CA MET A 1 20.94 -12.76 15.26
C MET A 1 19.91 -12.02 14.43
N ALA A 2 18.84 -11.54 15.03
CA ALA A 2 17.85 -10.75 14.31
C ALA A 2 18.48 -9.38 14.05
N VAL A 3 18.65 -9.04 12.77
CA VAL A 3 19.08 -7.70 12.37
C VAL A 3 17.85 -6.82 12.59
N ASP A 4 17.95 -5.85 13.49
CA ASP A 4 16.91 -4.84 13.67
C ASP A 4 16.99 -3.88 12.48
N SER A 5 16.08 -4.05 11.53
CA SER A 5 16.10 -3.37 10.22
C SER A 5 15.56 -1.92 10.28
N GLY A 6 15.30 -1.38 11.47
CA GLY A 6 14.54 -0.15 11.64
C GLY A 6 13.05 -0.35 11.31
N PRO A 7 12.19 0.66 11.52
CA PRO A 7 10.78 0.57 11.18
C PRO A 7 10.64 0.35 9.67
N GLY A 8 9.88 -0.68 9.29
CA GLY A 8 9.51 -0.92 7.90
C GLY A 8 8.73 0.25 7.28
N PRO A 9 8.49 0.23 5.97
CA PRO A 9 7.75 1.29 5.28
C PRO A 9 6.35 1.47 5.88
N LEU A 10 5.86 2.71 5.89
CA LEU A 10 4.48 3.03 6.25
C LEU A 10 3.54 2.42 5.23
N TYR A 11 2.51 1.69 5.69
CA TYR A 11 1.45 1.20 4.81
C TYR A 11 0.34 2.23 4.68
N VAL A 12 0.19 2.83 3.49
CA VAL A 12 -0.78 3.89 3.24
C VAL A 12 -1.93 3.37 2.39
N VAL A 13 -3.14 3.69 2.84
CA VAL A 13 -4.41 3.49 2.14
C VAL A 13 -4.97 4.86 1.79
N VAL A 14 -5.38 5.06 0.55
CA VAL A 14 -5.98 6.31 0.07
C VAL A 14 -7.40 6.03 -0.41
N PHE A 15 -8.35 6.72 0.21
CA PHE A 15 -9.77 6.68 -0.16
C PHE A 15 -10.05 7.54 -1.39
N ARG A 16 -11.06 7.16 -2.18
CA ARG A 16 -11.31 7.68 -3.52
C ARG A 16 -11.73 9.14 -3.54
N ARG A 17 -12.66 9.51 -2.66
CA ARG A 17 -13.37 10.79 -2.70
C ARG A 17 -12.46 11.96 -2.35
N ALA A 18 -12.41 12.94 -3.25
CA ALA A 18 -11.87 14.26 -2.93
C ALA A 18 -12.92 15.14 -2.22
N TRP A 19 -12.44 16.00 -1.33
CA TRP A 19 -13.26 16.96 -0.58
C TRP A 19 -12.77 18.38 -0.88
N ALA A 20 -13.67 19.36 -0.79
CA ALA A 20 -13.28 20.77 -0.85
C ALA A 20 -12.35 21.10 0.31
N LEU A 21 -11.43 22.06 0.12
CA LEU A 21 -10.40 22.39 1.11
C LEU A 21 -10.98 22.90 2.44
N ASP A 22 -12.13 23.57 2.37
CA ASP A 22 -12.88 24.11 3.51
C ASP A 22 -13.94 23.14 4.05
N ALA A 23 -14.10 21.97 3.43
CA ALA A 23 -14.99 20.93 3.92
C ALA A 23 -14.45 20.34 5.23
N LYS A 24 -15.38 19.92 6.10
CA LYS A 24 -15.10 19.19 7.33
C LYS A 24 -15.79 17.83 7.27
N PRO A 25 -15.27 16.89 6.46
CA PRO A 25 -15.84 15.55 6.40
C PRO A 25 -15.78 14.85 7.76
N ASP A 26 -16.77 14.03 8.04
CA ASP A 26 -16.69 13.08 9.15
C ASP A 26 -15.61 12.03 8.83
N MET A 27 -14.75 11.74 9.80
CA MET A 27 -13.72 10.70 9.63
C MET A 27 -14.33 9.33 9.35
N THR A 28 -15.51 9.06 9.92
CA THR A 28 -16.28 7.83 9.71
C THR A 28 -16.68 7.68 8.25
N ASP A 29 -17.11 8.76 7.60
CA ASP A 29 -17.44 8.77 6.17
C ASP A 29 -16.18 8.58 5.31
N ILE A 30 -15.04 9.16 5.72
CA ILE A 30 -13.77 9.01 5.01
C ILE A 30 -13.31 7.55 5.03
N VAL A 31 -13.27 6.91 6.21
CA VAL A 31 -12.78 5.54 6.31
C VAL A 31 -13.76 4.51 5.74
N ALA A 32 -15.04 4.84 5.66
CA ALA A 32 -16.05 4.01 5.01
C ALA A 32 -16.01 4.06 3.47
N ASP A 33 -15.36 5.07 2.88
CA ASP A 33 -15.32 5.29 1.44
C ASP A 33 -14.53 4.20 0.68
N GLU A 34 -14.66 4.17 -0.64
CA GLU A 34 -13.93 3.26 -1.52
C GLU A 34 -12.42 3.45 -1.39
N ILE A 35 -11.68 2.37 -1.14
CA ILE A 35 -10.21 2.41 -1.20
C ILE A 35 -9.79 2.44 -2.66
N ALA A 36 -9.10 3.50 -3.08
CA ALA A 36 -8.64 3.65 -4.44
C ALA A 36 -7.20 3.16 -4.63
N LEU A 37 -6.31 3.51 -3.69
CA LEU A 37 -4.89 3.21 -3.78
C LEU A 37 -4.37 2.64 -2.47
N VAL A 38 -3.41 1.73 -2.58
CA VAL A 38 -2.73 1.11 -1.44
C VAL A 38 -1.26 0.89 -1.76
N ALA A 39 -0.36 1.32 -0.87
CA ALA A 39 1.06 1.14 -1.08
C ALA A 39 1.90 1.26 0.21
N PRO A 40 3.01 0.51 0.33
CA PRO A 40 4.08 0.84 1.24
C PRO A 40 4.80 2.11 0.78
N THR A 41 5.10 3.02 1.69
CA THR A 41 5.75 4.31 1.40
C THR A 41 6.61 4.78 2.57
N MET A 42 7.32 5.89 2.36
CA MET A 42 8.02 6.62 3.42
C MET A 42 7.16 7.81 3.87
N ASP A 43 7.45 8.35 5.05
CA ASP A 43 6.67 9.40 5.69
C ASP A 43 7.00 10.82 5.22
N ALA A 44 7.80 11.00 4.17
CA ALA A 44 8.33 12.31 3.75
C ALA A 44 7.25 13.40 3.58
N LEU A 45 6.06 13.08 3.03
CA LEU A 45 4.99 14.08 2.88
C LEU A 45 4.28 14.41 4.20
N ILE A 46 4.27 13.48 5.17
CA ILE A 46 3.76 13.73 6.52
C ILE A 46 4.80 14.55 7.29
N TRP A 47 6.06 14.12 7.29
CA TRP A 47 7.19 14.79 7.97
C TRP A 47 7.33 16.26 7.54
N HIS A 48 7.21 16.55 6.25
CA HIS A 48 7.29 17.92 5.72
C HIS A 48 5.96 18.70 5.78
N GLY A 49 4.92 18.17 6.45
CA GLY A 49 3.63 18.84 6.62
C GLY A 49 2.83 19.04 5.32
N ARG A 50 3.15 18.30 4.26
CA ARG A 50 2.45 18.34 2.97
C ARG A 50 1.16 17.52 3.00
N TRP A 51 1.15 16.47 3.81
CA TRP A 51 -0.05 15.73 4.21
C TRP A 51 -0.32 16.03 5.68
N PRO A 52 -1.14 17.07 5.98
CA PRO A 52 -1.45 17.41 7.36
C PRO A 52 -2.29 16.30 8.00
N LEU A 53 -2.02 16.02 9.27
CA LEU A 53 -2.84 15.11 10.07
C LEU A 53 -4.16 15.82 10.39
N VAL A 54 -5.26 15.31 9.82
CA VAL A 54 -6.61 15.90 9.99
C VAL A 54 -7.42 15.24 11.10
N GLY A 55 -6.96 14.09 11.62
CA GLY A 55 -7.64 13.36 12.67
C GLY A 55 -7.01 11.98 12.93
N ASN A 56 -7.62 11.21 13.83
CA ASN A 56 -7.20 9.86 14.18
C ASN A 56 -8.44 9.00 14.44
N LEU A 57 -8.63 7.98 13.61
CA LEU A 57 -9.69 6.98 13.74
C LEU A 57 -9.12 5.63 13.29
N ALA A 58 -9.41 4.57 14.05
CA ALA A 58 -9.01 3.23 13.67
C ALA A 58 -9.83 2.78 12.43
N PRO A 59 -9.20 2.38 11.32
CA PRO A 59 -9.93 1.88 10.16
C PRO A 59 -10.34 0.42 10.34
N GLU A 60 -11.35 -0.01 9.59
CA GLU A 60 -11.71 -1.43 9.46
C GLU A 60 -10.64 -2.17 8.63
N LEU A 61 -9.77 -2.92 9.32
CA LEU A 61 -8.63 -3.59 8.68
C LEU A 61 -9.03 -4.68 7.69
N ASP A 62 -10.22 -5.28 7.82
CA ASP A 62 -10.71 -6.34 6.93
C ASP A 62 -10.88 -5.89 5.47
N ARG A 63 -10.98 -4.57 5.25
CA ARG A 63 -11.10 -3.97 3.91
C ARG A 63 -9.74 -3.64 3.30
N VAL A 64 -8.68 -3.67 4.09
CA VAL A 64 -7.33 -3.29 3.66
C VAL A 64 -6.63 -4.50 3.04
N PRO A 65 -6.21 -4.45 1.76
CA PRO A 65 -5.62 -5.59 1.10
C PRO A 65 -4.14 -5.69 1.50
N PHE A 66 -3.76 -6.63 2.34
CA PHE A 66 -2.36 -6.87 2.68
C PHE A 66 -1.73 -7.88 1.69
N PRO A 67 -0.81 -7.46 0.80
CA PRO A 67 -0.25 -8.35 -0.22
C PRO A 67 0.73 -9.35 0.40
N ALA A 68 0.97 -10.44 -0.32
CA ALA A 68 2.14 -11.27 -0.08
C ALA A 68 3.29 -10.82 -1.01
N TYR A 69 4.51 -11.19 -0.65
CA TYR A 69 5.71 -10.91 -1.42
C TYR A 69 6.41 -12.19 -1.84
N ARG A 70 7.07 -12.14 -2.99
CA ARG A 70 8.11 -13.12 -3.32
C ARG A 70 9.46 -12.60 -2.81
N ILE A 71 10.19 -13.45 -2.12
CA ILE A 71 11.50 -13.13 -1.57
C ILE A 71 12.48 -14.27 -1.82
N THR A 72 13.77 -13.96 -1.79
CA THR A 72 14.84 -14.96 -1.70
C THR A 72 15.48 -14.87 -0.31
N VAL A 73 15.80 -16.02 0.28
CA VAL A 73 16.45 -16.07 1.59
C VAL A 73 17.70 -16.93 1.48
N GLY A 74 18.86 -16.33 1.75
CA GLY A 74 20.15 -16.99 1.63
C GLY A 74 20.58 -17.10 0.17
N ALA A 75 20.32 -18.25 -0.45
CA ALA A 75 20.69 -18.50 -1.84
C ALA A 75 19.67 -17.86 -2.81
N ALA A 76 20.18 -17.30 -3.91
CA ALA A 76 19.37 -16.56 -4.90
C ALA A 76 18.37 -17.42 -5.68
N ASP A 77 18.50 -18.75 -5.62
CA ASP A 77 17.64 -19.72 -6.31
C ASP A 77 16.48 -20.25 -5.43
N ARG A 78 16.44 -19.89 -4.15
CA ARG A 78 15.42 -20.36 -3.22
C ARG A 78 14.39 -19.28 -2.91
N TRP A 79 13.24 -19.38 -3.59
CA TRP A 79 12.12 -18.48 -3.44
C TRP A 79 11.17 -18.88 -2.31
N PHE A 80 10.59 -17.87 -1.66
CA PHE A 80 9.54 -18.00 -0.66
C PHE A 80 8.43 -17.00 -0.94
N VAL A 81 7.25 -17.33 -0.44
CA VAL A 81 6.14 -16.39 -0.26
C VAL A 81 6.18 -15.91 1.19
N GLU A 82 6.09 -14.61 1.40
CA GLU A 82 6.12 -13.97 2.71
C GLU A 82 4.93 -13.00 2.87
N THR A 83 4.37 -12.92 4.08
CA THR A 83 3.32 -11.94 4.40
C THR A 83 3.86 -10.51 4.41
N PHE A 84 2.98 -9.52 4.17
CA PHE A 84 3.32 -8.10 4.24
C PHE A 84 4.05 -7.69 5.53
N ASP A 85 3.64 -8.25 6.66
CA ASP A 85 4.21 -7.97 7.99
C ASP A 85 5.50 -8.76 8.29
N HIS A 86 6.00 -9.54 7.33
CA HIS A 86 7.16 -10.42 7.46
C HIS A 86 7.05 -11.48 8.57
N ALA A 87 5.85 -11.71 9.13
CA ALA A 87 5.65 -12.63 10.24
C ALA A 87 5.62 -14.11 9.80
N ARG A 88 5.20 -14.38 8.56
CA ARG A 88 4.99 -15.74 8.05
C ARG A 88 5.60 -15.91 6.67
N ARG A 89 6.18 -17.09 6.45
CA ARG A 89 6.78 -17.48 5.17
C ARG A 89 6.57 -18.96 4.86
N ARG A 90 6.44 -19.29 3.58
CA ARG A 90 6.37 -20.67 3.09
C ARG A 90 6.96 -20.83 1.69
N LEU A 91 7.13 -22.07 1.25
CA LEU A 91 7.47 -22.34 -0.14
C LEU A 91 6.29 -21.96 -1.07
N PRO A 92 6.58 -21.51 -2.29
CA PRO A 92 5.55 -21.16 -3.27
C PRO A 92 4.86 -22.41 -3.83
N ASN A 93 3.57 -22.28 -4.13
CA ASN A 93 2.84 -23.21 -4.99
C ASN A 93 3.21 -23.00 -6.47
N PRO A 94 2.98 -23.99 -7.36
CA PRO A 94 3.20 -23.81 -8.79
C PRO A 94 2.43 -22.60 -9.35
N GLY A 95 3.10 -21.72 -10.09
CA GLY A 95 2.48 -20.53 -10.72
C GLY A 95 2.18 -19.36 -9.77
N GLU A 96 2.61 -19.43 -8.51
CA GLU A 96 2.32 -18.40 -7.49
C GLU A 96 3.27 -17.20 -7.58
N LEU A 97 4.55 -17.44 -7.87
CA LEU A 97 5.59 -16.39 -7.88
C LEU A 97 5.41 -15.37 -9.01
N GLU A 98 4.74 -15.77 -10.09
CA GLU A 98 4.43 -14.93 -11.26
C GLU A 98 3.42 -13.83 -10.91
N LYS A 99 2.60 -14.06 -9.87
CA LYS A 99 1.61 -13.11 -9.38
C LYS A 99 2.19 -12.14 -8.36
N LEU A 100 3.29 -12.51 -7.71
CA LEU A 100 3.87 -11.77 -6.60
C LEU A 100 4.99 -10.82 -7.04
N THR A 101 5.11 -9.72 -6.30
CA THR A 101 6.20 -8.76 -6.46
C THR A 101 7.21 -8.92 -5.33
N ASN A 102 8.43 -8.44 -5.55
CA ASN A 102 9.37 -8.25 -4.46
C ASN A 102 8.81 -7.16 -3.51
N PRO A 103 9.19 -7.14 -2.23
CA PRO A 103 8.88 -6.01 -1.35
C PRO A 103 9.43 -4.73 -1.96
N THR A 104 8.56 -3.73 -2.14
CA THR A 104 8.92 -2.44 -2.73
C THR A 104 8.20 -1.32 -1.99
N SER A 105 8.85 -0.18 -1.89
CA SER A 105 8.26 1.05 -1.35
C SER A 105 8.15 2.11 -2.42
N PHE A 106 7.05 2.85 -2.43
CA PHE A 106 6.79 3.89 -3.39
C PHE A 106 7.02 5.27 -2.79
N ALA A 107 7.53 6.20 -3.58
CA ALA A 107 7.61 7.59 -3.15
C ALA A 107 6.18 8.13 -2.90
N PRO A 108 5.91 8.81 -1.77
CA PRO A 108 4.56 9.22 -1.38
C PRO A 108 3.92 10.20 -2.39
N ILE A 109 4.75 10.94 -3.15
CA ILE A 109 4.27 11.80 -4.24
C ILE A 109 3.57 11.04 -5.36
N ARG A 110 3.90 9.75 -5.58
CA ARG A 110 3.21 8.90 -6.58
C ARG A 110 1.75 8.67 -6.18
N LEU A 111 1.49 8.35 -4.90
CA LEU A 111 0.13 8.22 -4.37
C LEU A 111 -0.66 9.52 -4.54
N GLN A 112 -0.04 10.67 -4.23
CA GLN A 112 -0.69 11.97 -4.38
C GLN A 112 -1.08 12.26 -5.85
N LYS A 113 -0.20 11.97 -6.81
CA LYS A 113 -0.49 12.18 -8.22
C LYS A 113 -1.56 11.21 -8.74
N ALA A 114 -1.47 9.94 -8.33
CA ALA A 114 -2.44 8.93 -8.71
C ALA A 114 -3.86 9.28 -8.21
N ILE A 115 -4.02 9.72 -6.95
CA ILE A 115 -5.35 10.08 -6.45
C ILE A 115 -5.89 11.35 -7.10
N ARG A 116 -5.02 12.31 -7.43
CA ARG A 116 -5.37 13.50 -8.22
C ARG A 116 -5.86 13.11 -9.61
N ALA A 117 -5.20 12.14 -10.27
CA ALA A 117 -5.62 11.63 -11.57
C ALA A 117 -6.98 10.90 -11.52
N ILE A 118 -7.20 10.08 -10.50
CA ILE A 118 -8.52 9.43 -10.24
C ILE A 118 -9.64 10.48 -10.11
N ASN A 119 -9.33 11.64 -9.54
CA ASN A 119 -10.26 12.75 -9.37
C ASN A 119 -10.22 13.78 -10.54
N GLY A 120 -9.60 13.43 -11.68
CA GLY A 120 -9.60 14.25 -12.90
C GLY A 120 -8.72 15.50 -12.88
N LEU A 121 -7.78 15.60 -11.92
CA LEU A 121 -6.90 16.76 -11.75
C LEU A 121 -5.57 16.66 -12.50
N GLU A 122 -5.21 15.47 -12.98
CA GLU A 122 -4.07 15.22 -13.86
C GLU A 122 -4.29 13.93 -14.68
N PRO A 123 -3.57 13.71 -15.80
CA PRO A 123 -3.67 12.46 -16.54
C PRO A 123 -3.18 11.26 -15.71
N TRP A 124 -3.77 10.08 -15.94
CA TRP A 124 -3.29 8.83 -15.35
C TRP A 124 -1.98 8.39 -16.01
N ASP A 125 -1.00 8.01 -15.20
CA ASP A 125 0.25 7.37 -15.64
C ASP A 125 0.14 5.85 -15.41
N PRO A 126 0.33 5.00 -16.43
CA PRO A 126 0.25 3.54 -16.27
C PRO A 126 1.20 2.95 -15.20
N THR A 127 2.27 3.65 -14.85
CA THR A 127 3.12 3.23 -13.72
C THR A 127 2.41 3.28 -12.38
N TRP A 128 1.20 3.84 -12.28
CA TRP A 128 0.39 3.84 -11.06
C TRP A 128 -0.58 2.66 -10.97
N ASP A 129 -0.68 1.83 -12.01
CA ASP A 129 -1.57 0.66 -12.02
C ASP A 129 -1.29 -0.29 -10.85
N GLU A 130 -0.02 -0.44 -10.47
CA GLU A 130 0.44 -1.26 -9.35
C GLU A 130 0.01 -0.73 -7.97
N LEU A 131 -0.42 0.53 -7.89
CA LEU A 131 -0.88 1.18 -6.65
C LEU A 131 -2.39 1.00 -6.44
N THR A 132 -3.13 0.59 -7.47
CA THR A 132 -4.59 0.48 -7.38
C THR A 132 -4.99 -0.64 -6.41
N TYR A 133 -6.12 -0.44 -5.72
CA TYR A 133 -6.70 -1.45 -4.83
C TYR A 133 -6.81 -2.82 -5.52
N ALA A 134 -7.31 -2.87 -6.76
CA ALA A 134 -7.47 -4.11 -7.51
C ALA A 134 -6.13 -4.83 -7.76
N SER A 135 -5.09 -4.10 -8.17
CA SER A 135 -3.75 -4.66 -8.38
C SER A 135 -3.09 -5.14 -7.09
N VAL A 136 -3.34 -4.47 -5.96
CA VAL A 136 -2.84 -4.92 -4.65
C VAL A 136 -3.61 -6.15 -4.16
N LEU A 137 -4.94 -6.15 -4.29
CA LEU A 137 -5.79 -7.28 -3.93
C LEU A 137 -5.44 -8.55 -4.71
N ALA A 138 -5.10 -8.44 -6.00
CA ALA A 138 -4.67 -9.57 -6.82
C ALA A 138 -3.39 -10.26 -6.31
N ARG A 139 -2.64 -9.60 -5.42
CA ARG A 139 -1.42 -10.10 -4.77
C ARG A 139 -1.65 -10.57 -3.34
N CYS A 140 -2.87 -10.45 -2.82
CA CYS A 140 -3.23 -11.01 -1.52
C CYS A 140 -3.34 -12.53 -1.65
N ILE A 141 -2.53 -13.22 -0.87
CA ILE A 141 -2.52 -14.68 -0.82
C ILE A 141 -2.56 -15.10 0.64
N VAL A 142 -3.25 -16.20 0.91
CA VAL A 142 -3.18 -16.87 2.21
C VAL A 142 -1.79 -17.51 2.33
N VAL A 143 -0.96 -16.91 3.19
CA VAL A 143 0.38 -17.40 3.55
C VAL A 143 0.29 -18.23 4.81
#